data_AF-A0A2D5H2Y6-F1
#
_entry.id   AF-A0A2D5H2Y6-F1
#
_cell.length_a   1.000
_cell.length_b   1.000
_cell.length_c   1.000
_cell.angle_alpha   90.00
_cell.angle_beta   90.00
_cell.angle_gamma   90.00
#
_symmetry.space_group_name_H-M   'P 1'
#
loop_
_entity.id
_entity.type
_entity.pdbx_description
1 polymer ?
#
loop_
_entity_poly.entity_id
_entity_poly.type
_entity_poly.pdbx_seq_one_letter_code
_entity_poly.pdbx_strand_id
1 'polypeptide(L)'
;MVIYPAALVSDVTGMLKEDNLPFEEGTGTTHSFKLDLRYFTDEKFCPSMARRRSKRAFELFLAISYESLNSFGQPVQLSHQKLCEACGVPADASTARSTISKLLRQLREEYGVIDFQPVRRKRPLMELKILGQRHGAIPIQSYVYHDEPWTSFRQRAFAKLGSRAFSAEYMYLIAKCEAALAYHKNKREYWFYPLEKISRDYHVSPQFACAGLRALVQLGIMSVNYGQYGITPNENEFGRANRYYFHGFAATVRRERELNQLRQQFPDEINQALKLAPVLINGATVKNVSGICDLLTQYGARSVQQVFDSLKVLPVRSLKRRLPYAEAILRG
;
A
#
# COMPACT_ATOMS: atom_id res chain seq x y z
N MET A 1 -49.15 -15.80 36.69
CA MET A 1 -48.66 -17.10 37.18
C MET A 1 -48.89 -18.14 36.09
N VAL A 2 -47.86 -18.36 35.26
CA VAL A 2 -47.61 -19.62 34.56
C VAL A 2 -46.09 -19.78 34.62
N ILE A 3 -45.66 -20.87 35.24
CA ILE A 3 -44.27 -21.25 35.51
C ILE A 3 -43.97 -22.49 34.67
N TYR A 4 -42.67 -22.72 34.44
CA TYR A 4 -41.96 -23.95 34.06
C TYR A 4 -41.42 -24.00 32.61
N PRO A 5 -40.27 -24.66 32.36
CA PRO A 5 -39.00 -24.57 33.08
C PRO A 5 -37.78 -24.47 32.15
N ALA A 6 -36.62 -24.19 32.76
CA ALA A 6 -35.31 -24.42 32.20
C ALA A 6 -35.01 -25.93 32.08
N ALA A 7 -34.40 -26.34 30.96
CA ALA A 7 -33.58 -27.54 30.88
C ALA A 7 -32.39 -27.29 29.94
N LEU A 8 -31.20 -27.44 30.52
CA LEU A 8 -29.90 -27.51 29.85
C LEU A 8 -29.82 -28.73 28.93
N VAL A 9 -29.16 -28.61 27.77
CA VAL A 9 -28.05 -29.50 27.36
C VAL A 9 -27.03 -28.67 26.54
N SER A 10 -25.77 -29.00 26.81
CA SER A 10 -24.48 -28.41 26.49
C SER A 10 -24.00 -28.45 25.02
N ASP A 11 -23.11 -27.50 24.72
CA ASP A 11 -21.88 -27.56 23.91
C ASP A 11 -21.90 -28.24 22.54
N VAL A 12 -21.67 -27.44 21.48
CA VAL A 12 -20.38 -27.47 20.77
C VAL A 12 -20.00 -26.05 20.33
N THR A 13 -18.89 -25.61 20.88
CA THR A 13 -18.08 -24.42 20.59
C THR A 13 -17.62 -24.33 19.13
N GLY A 14 -17.58 -23.11 18.59
CA GLY A 14 -16.61 -22.76 17.56
C GLY A 14 -17.15 -22.19 16.24
N MET A 15 -18.06 -21.22 16.25
CA MET A 15 -18.24 -20.33 15.09
C MET A 15 -17.56 -18.99 15.32
N LEU A 16 -16.66 -18.70 14.39
CA LEU A 16 -15.86 -17.51 14.19
C LEU A 16 -16.66 -16.23 14.49
N LYS A 17 -16.22 -15.46 15.49
CA LYS A 17 -16.58 -14.05 15.58
C LYS A 17 -15.86 -13.33 14.45
N GLU A 18 -16.61 -12.97 13.42
CA GLU A 18 -16.22 -11.96 12.45
C GLU A 18 -15.97 -10.64 13.19
N ASP A 19 -14.74 -10.15 13.13
CA ASP A 19 -14.41 -8.77 13.48
C ASP A 19 -15.16 -7.83 12.54
N ASN A 20 -16.35 -7.42 12.95
CA ASN A 20 -17.02 -6.24 12.44
C ASN A 20 -16.12 -5.02 12.72
N LEU A 21 -15.24 -4.69 11.76
CA LEU A 21 -14.49 -3.45 11.76
C LEU A 21 -15.50 -2.29 11.67
N PRO A 22 -15.62 -1.42 12.69
CA PRO A 22 -16.46 -0.25 12.59
C PRO A 22 -15.80 0.69 11.57
N PHE A 23 -16.55 1.00 10.52
CA PHE A 23 -16.26 2.11 9.63
C PHE A 23 -16.70 3.37 10.37
N GLU A 24 -15.76 4.05 11.03
CA GLU A 24 -16.03 5.40 11.50
C GLU A 24 -16.09 6.32 10.26
N GLU A 25 -17.31 6.63 9.80
CA GLU A 25 -17.54 7.83 9.00
C GLU A 25 -17.28 9.04 9.88
N GLY A 26 -16.00 9.41 9.98
CA GLY A 26 -15.60 10.66 10.61
C GLY A 26 -16.10 11.83 9.79
N THR A 27 -17.27 12.37 10.14
CA THR A 27 -17.71 13.72 9.78
C THR A 27 -16.85 14.74 10.55
N GLY A 28 -15.59 14.86 10.16
CA GLY A 28 -14.71 15.95 10.55
C GLY A 28 -14.18 16.59 9.27
N THR A 29 -14.06 17.90 9.23
CA THR A 29 -13.28 18.59 8.20
C THR A 29 -11.92 17.92 8.12
N THR A 30 -11.71 17.10 7.08
CA THR A 30 -10.51 16.28 6.95
C THR A 30 -9.38 17.26 6.65
N HIS A 31 -8.65 17.67 7.69
CA HIS A 31 -7.48 18.50 7.50
C HIS A 31 -6.50 17.72 6.63
N SER A 32 -6.28 18.22 5.42
CA SER A 32 -5.35 17.60 4.49
C SER A 32 -3.93 17.97 4.91
N PHE A 33 -3.28 17.04 5.61
CA PHE A 33 -1.91 17.22 6.08
C PHE A 33 -0.91 16.97 4.94
N LYS A 34 0.10 17.84 4.85
CA LYS A 34 1.03 17.93 3.73
C LYS A 34 2.45 17.75 4.25
N LEU A 35 3.09 16.64 3.88
CA LEU A 35 4.49 16.38 4.18
C LEU A 35 5.36 16.92 3.04
N ASP A 36 6.43 17.67 3.34
CA ASP A 36 7.28 18.26 2.29
C ASP A 36 7.82 17.17 1.33
N LEU A 37 7.69 17.37 0.01
CA LEU A 37 8.10 16.42 -1.01
C LEU A 37 9.60 16.12 -0.93
N ARG A 38 10.40 17.06 -0.41
CA ARG A 38 11.84 16.90 -0.23
C ARG A 38 12.21 15.67 0.58
N TYR A 39 11.38 15.21 1.51
CA TYR A 39 11.66 13.98 2.27
C TYR A 39 11.79 12.75 1.35
N PHE A 40 11.16 12.78 0.17
CA PHE A 40 11.18 11.71 -0.83
C PHE A 40 12.13 12.00 -2.00
N THR A 41 12.50 13.26 -2.25
CA THR A 41 13.34 13.64 -3.40
C THR A 41 14.77 14.05 -3.02
N ASP A 42 15.08 14.28 -1.73
CA ASP A 42 16.47 14.45 -1.28
C ASP A 42 17.04 13.09 -0.91
N GLU A 43 18.15 12.73 -1.55
CA GLU A 43 18.90 11.49 -1.36
C GLU A 43 19.12 11.11 0.11
N LYS A 44 19.32 12.10 0.99
CA LYS A 44 19.72 11.90 2.40
C LYS A 44 18.56 11.45 3.30
N PHE A 45 17.31 11.70 2.92
CA PHE A 45 16.13 11.42 3.74
C PHE A 45 15.55 10.02 3.47
N CYS A 46 14.26 9.92 3.12
CA CYS A 46 13.59 8.63 2.90
C CYS A 46 14.26 7.78 1.79
N PRO A 47 14.84 8.33 0.70
CA PRO A 47 15.61 7.52 -0.25
C PRO A 47 16.80 6.78 0.38
N SER A 48 17.49 7.37 1.36
CA SER A 48 18.55 6.68 2.12
C SER A 48 17.97 5.49 2.89
N MET A 49 16.80 5.65 3.53
CA MET A 49 16.10 4.55 4.20
C MET A 49 15.72 3.44 3.20
N ALA A 50 15.24 3.79 2.01
CA ALA A 50 14.91 2.85 0.94
C ALA A 50 16.13 2.02 0.50
N ARG A 51 17.26 2.69 0.23
CA ARG A 51 18.53 2.04 -0.16
C ARG A 51 19.07 1.11 0.92
N ARG A 52 18.98 1.52 2.20
CA ARG A 52 19.38 0.70 3.36
C ARG A 52 18.33 -0.33 3.78
N ARG A 53 17.20 -0.43 3.06
CA ARG A 53 16.06 -1.31 3.40
C ARG A 53 15.54 -1.12 4.84
N SER A 54 15.63 0.11 5.36
CA SER A 54 15.25 0.46 6.73
C SER A 54 13.75 0.73 6.88
N LYS A 55 12.93 -0.29 6.61
CA LYS A 55 11.45 -0.23 6.65
C LYS A 55 10.93 0.35 7.97
N ARG A 56 11.38 -0.19 9.10
CA ARG A 56 10.91 0.23 10.43
C ARG A 56 11.21 1.69 10.73
N ALA A 57 12.36 2.20 10.29
CA ALA A 57 12.71 3.62 10.44
C ALA A 57 11.76 4.48 9.61
N PHE A 58 11.49 4.07 8.37
CA PHE A 58 10.53 4.74 7.48
C PHE A 58 9.12 4.77 8.08
N GLU A 59 8.59 3.64 8.55
CA GLU A 59 7.26 3.57 9.17
C GLU A 59 7.16 4.45 10.44
N LEU A 60 8.21 4.41 11.28
CA LEU A 60 8.29 5.26 12.46
C LEU A 60 8.33 6.75 12.10
N PHE A 61 9.07 7.12 11.07
CA PHE A 61 9.08 8.48 10.53
C PHE A 61 7.69 8.91 10.05
N LEU A 62 6.96 8.06 9.32
CA LEU A 62 5.60 8.38 8.87
C LEU A 62 4.65 8.59 10.05
N ALA A 63 4.70 7.76 11.08
CA ALA A 63 3.87 7.92 12.26
C ALA A 63 4.18 9.22 13.02
N ILE A 64 5.46 9.53 13.25
CA ILE A 64 5.88 10.79 13.89
C ILE A 64 5.45 11.99 13.06
N SER A 65 5.61 11.91 11.73
CA SER A 65 5.24 12.97 10.80
C SER A 65 3.75 13.24 10.81
N TYR A 66 2.92 12.19 10.85
CA TYR A 66 1.47 12.33 10.93
C TYR A 66 1.07 13.11 12.17
N GLU A 67 1.53 12.67 13.34
CA GLU A 67 1.19 13.28 14.63
C GLU A 67 1.71 14.72 14.71
N SER A 68 2.93 14.97 14.21
CA SER A 68 3.52 16.31 14.16
C SER A 68 2.73 17.24 13.25
N LEU A 69 2.28 16.76 12.08
CA LEU A 69 1.45 17.57 11.17
C LEU A 69 0.07 17.86 11.76
N ASN A 70 -0.55 16.89 12.44
CA ASN A 70 -1.81 17.10 13.19
C ASN A 70 -1.66 18.16 14.29
N SER A 71 -0.45 18.27 14.85
CA SER A 71 -0.10 19.26 15.87
C SER A 71 0.47 20.55 15.26
N PHE A 72 0.20 20.83 13.98
CA PHE A 72 0.69 22.02 13.26
C PHE A 72 2.21 22.22 13.35
N GLY A 73 2.98 21.13 13.38
CA GLY A 73 4.44 21.16 13.47
C GLY A 73 5.03 21.27 14.86
N GLN A 74 4.18 21.35 15.89
CA GLN A 74 4.65 21.38 17.26
C GLN A 74 5.25 20.02 17.66
N PRO A 75 6.21 20.01 18.59
CA PRO A 75 6.71 18.76 19.16
C PRO A 75 5.57 17.90 19.70
N VAL A 76 5.57 16.62 19.35
CA VAL A 76 4.56 15.66 19.78
C VAL A 76 5.11 14.71 20.82
N GLN A 77 4.23 14.28 21.71
CA GLN A 77 4.54 13.31 22.75
C GLN A 77 3.92 11.96 22.40
N LEU A 78 4.78 11.00 22.04
CA LEU A 78 4.35 9.63 21.73
C LEU A 78 4.76 8.66 22.83
N SER A 79 3.82 7.80 23.23
CA SER A 79 4.08 6.73 24.19
C SER A 79 4.96 5.65 23.57
N HIS A 80 5.65 4.87 24.41
CA HIS A 80 6.44 3.72 23.94
C HIS A 80 5.58 2.74 23.13
N GLN A 81 4.35 2.48 23.58
CA GLN A 81 3.40 1.61 22.90
C GLN A 81 3.08 2.12 21.49
N LYS A 82 2.75 3.40 21.32
CA LYS A 82 2.49 3.99 19.99
C LYS A 82 3.70 3.89 19.06
N LEU A 83 4.92 4.11 19.58
CA LEU A 83 6.15 3.99 18.79
C LEU A 83 6.41 2.54 18.35
N CYS A 84 6.14 1.58 19.22
CA CYS A 84 6.23 0.14 18.94
C CYS A 84 5.21 -0.30 17.89
N GLU A 85 3.94 0.08 18.06
CA GLU A 85 2.86 -0.18 17.11
C GLU A 85 3.17 0.42 15.74
N ALA A 86 3.69 1.65 15.69
CA ALA A 86 4.02 2.36 14.44
C ALA A 86 5.04 1.63 13.55
N CYS A 87 5.91 0.79 14.11
CA CYS A 87 6.95 0.07 13.36
C CYS A 87 6.89 -1.46 13.53
N GLY A 88 5.76 -1.99 14.01
CA GLY A 88 5.52 -3.43 14.16
C GLY A 88 6.48 -4.12 15.13
N VAL A 89 6.89 -3.43 16.19
CA VAL A 89 7.67 -4.00 17.30
C VAL A 89 6.71 -4.37 18.42
N PRO A 90 6.70 -5.61 18.94
CA PRO A 90 5.88 -5.95 20.11
C PRO A 90 6.31 -5.12 21.32
N ALA A 91 5.38 -4.40 21.94
CA ALA A 91 5.70 -3.45 23.01
C ALA A 91 6.17 -4.13 24.32
N ASP A 92 5.79 -5.39 24.50
CA ASP A 92 6.13 -6.28 25.61
C ASP A 92 7.48 -7.00 25.40
N ALA A 93 8.05 -6.96 24.19
CA ALA A 93 9.34 -7.58 23.93
C ALA A 93 10.46 -6.94 24.76
N SER A 94 11.33 -7.76 25.35
CA SER A 94 12.46 -7.32 26.17
C SER A 94 13.39 -6.33 25.45
N THR A 95 13.50 -6.44 24.12
CA THR A 95 14.34 -5.60 23.26
C THR A 95 13.58 -4.42 22.63
N ALA A 96 12.29 -4.22 22.96
CA ALA A 96 11.48 -3.17 22.35
C ALA A 96 12.05 -1.77 22.59
N ARG A 97 12.38 -1.45 23.85
CA ARG A 97 12.94 -0.14 24.24
C ARG A 97 14.26 0.17 23.54
N SER A 98 15.18 -0.80 23.49
CA SER A 98 16.49 -0.62 22.84
C SER A 98 16.33 -0.50 21.32
N THR A 99 15.40 -1.25 20.72
CA THR A 99 15.07 -1.17 19.29
C THR A 99 14.52 0.21 18.92
N ILE A 100 13.52 0.71 19.67
CA ILE A 100 12.95 2.05 19.43
C ILE A 100 14.01 3.13 19.61
N SER A 101 14.83 3.04 20.67
CA SER A 101 15.91 4.01 20.90
C SER A 101 16.92 4.04 19.76
N LYS A 102 17.27 2.88 19.20
CA LYS A 102 18.15 2.77 18.04
C LYS A 102 17.51 3.41 16.80
N LEU A 103 16.24 3.11 16.52
CA LEU A 103 15.53 3.68 15.37
C LEU A 103 15.41 5.20 15.47
N LEU A 104 15.06 5.74 16.64
CA LEU A 104 14.99 7.19 16.87
C LEU A 104 16.35 7.86 16.69
N ARG A 105 17.43 7.22 17.16
CA ARG A 105 18.79 7.70 16.93
C ARG A 105 19.14 7.73 15.45
N GLN A 106 18.81 6.68 14.69
CA GLN A 106 19.02 6.66 13.24
C GLN A 106 18.23 7.78 12.55
N LEU A 107 16.95 7.96 12.90
CA LEU A 107 16.12 9.03 12.32
C LEU A 107 16.68 10.44 12.58
N ARG A 108 17.33 10.64 13.73
CA ARG A 108 17.97 11.91 14.10
C ARG A 108 19.35 12.10 13.48
N GLU A 109 20.25 11.15 13.71
CA GLU A 109 21.68 11.30 13.41
C GLU A 109 22.03 10.85 11.99
N GLU A 110 21.43 9.76 11.51
CA GLU A 110 21.76 9.16 10.21
C GLU A 110 20.93 9.78 9.08
N TYR A 111 19.64 9.98 9.32
CA TYR A 111 18.70 10.49 8.32
C TYR A 111 18.36 11.97 8.50
N GLY A 112 18.57 12.56 9.68
CA GLY A 112 18.31 13.98 9.92
C GLY A 112 16.86 14.43 9.70
N VAL A 113 15.88 13.53 9.87
CA VAL A 113 14.47 13.80 9.57
C VAL A 113 13.64 14.17 10.80
N ILE A 114 14.12 13.83 12.00
CA ILE A 114 13.50 14.20 13.27
C ILE A 114 14.53 14.81 14.23
N ASP A 115 14.02 15.57 15.18
CA ASP A 115 14.70 15.85 16.44
C ASP A 115 13.91 15.21 17.58
N PHE A 116 14.60 14.83 18.65
CA PHE A 116 13.94 14.33 19.84
C PHE A 116 14.72 14.61 21.11
N GLN A 117 13.99 15.00 22.15
CA GLN A 117 14.55 15.16 23.49
C GLN A 117 14.41 13.83 24.26
N PRO A 118 15.52 13.24 24.76
CA PRO A 118 15.45 12.00 25.53
C PRO A 118 14.59 12.16 26.79
N VAL A 119 13.85 11.10 27.13
CA VAL A 119 13.09 10.97 28.38
C VAL A 119 14.00 11.26 29.58
N ARG A 120 13.78 12.39 30.26
CA ARG A 120 14.39 12.64 31.59
C ARG A 120 13.51 11.95 32.65
N ARG A 121 14.08 11.50 33.77
CA ARG A 121 13.33 10.80 34.86
C ARG A 121 12.02 11.49 35.31
N LYS A 122 11.86 12.80 35.07
CA LYS A 122 10.67 13.61 35.38
C LYS A 122 9.70 13.86 34.20
N ARG A 123 9.99 13.38 32.99
CA ARG A 123 9.15 13.49 31.79
C ARG A 123 9.08 12.13 31.09
N PRO A 124 8.04 11.32 31.31
CA PRO A 124 7.95 9.95 30.77
C PRO A 124 7.71 9.89 29.26
N LEU A 125 7.39 11.02 28.62
CA LEU A 125 7.04 11.12 27.21
C LEU A 125 8.22 11.71 26.40
N MET A 126 8.46 11.14 25.22
CA MET A 126 9.46 11.66 24.29
C MET A 126 8.85 12.76 23.44
N GLU A 127 9.44 13.95 23.50
CA GLU A 127 9.11 15.06 22.60
C GLU A 127 9.82 14.83 21.26
N LEU A 128 9.04 14.69 20.20
CA LEU A 128 9.49 14.36 18.84
C LEU A 128 9.05 15.48 17.90
N LYS A 129 9.95 15.91 17.00
CA LYS A 129 9.64 16.96 16.00
C LYS A 129 10.22 16.57 14.65
N ILE A 130 9.45 16.75 13.58
CA ILE A 130 9.96 16.62 12.21
C ILE A 130 10.83 17.82 11.82
N LEU A 131 11.97 17.56 11.17
CA LEU A 131 12.95 18.59 10.85
C LEU A 131 12.76 19.20 9.47
N GLY A 132 12.66 20.53 9.44
CA GLY A 132 12.57 21.37 8.24
C GLY A 132 11.30 21.19 7.40
N GLN A 133 10.25 20.65 8.00
CA GLN A 133 8.90 20.81 7.50
C GLN A 133 8.54 22.31 7.43
N ARG A 134 8.03 22.76 6.28
CA ARG A 134 7.46 24.11 6.15
C ARG A 134 5.99 24.06 6.59
N HIS A 135 5.56 25.03 7.40
CA HIS A 135 4.17 25.17 7.83
C HIS A 135 3.51 26.34 7.10
N GLY A 136 2.30 26.14 6.56
CA GLY A 136 1.56 27.15 5.80
C GLY A 136 1.08 26.66 4.43
N ALA A 137 0.82 27.60 3.52
CA ALA A 137 0.40 27.30 2.15
C ALA A 137 1.57 26.71 1.34
N ILE A 138 1.73 25.38 1.39
CA ILE A 138 2.72 24.67 0.58
C ILE A 138 2.14 24.45 -0.83
N PRO A 139 2.87 24.83 -1.90
CA PRO A 139 2.49 24.52 -3.27
C PRO A 139 2.36 23.00 -3.48
N ILE A 140 1.41 22.58 -4.32
CA ILE A 140 1.13 21.14 -4.57
C ILE A 140 2.35 20.38 -5.08
N GLN A 141 3.23 21.07 -5.78
CA GLN A 141 4.48 20.51 -6.34
C GLN A 141 5.55 20.24 -5.27
N SER A 142 5.29 20.60 -4.02
CA SER A 142 6.26 20.56 -2.94
C SER A 142 5.76 19.74 -1.74
N TYR A 143 4.72 18.93 -1.90
CA TYR A 143 4.28 18.04 -0.82
C TYR A 143 3.70 16.70 -1.29
N VAL A 144 3.75 15.74 -0.37
CA VAL A 144 3.03 14.47 -0.39
C VAL A 144 1.87 14.57 0.59
N TYR A 145 0.68 14.09 0.20
CA TYR A 145 -0.46 14.01 1.09
C TYR A 145 -0.21 12.95 2.17
N HIS A 146 -0.23 13.38 3.42
CA HIS A 146 -0.05 12.55 4.61
C HIS A 146 -1.19 12.75 5.60
N ASP A 147 -2.40 12.69 5.06
CA ASP A 147 -3.69 12.96 5.70
C ASP A 147 -4.33 11.73 6.35
N GLU A 148 -3.62 10.61 6.40
CA GLU A 148 -4.15 9.36 6.94
C GLU A 148 -3.15 8.75 7.93
N PRO A 149 -3.62 8.25 9.09
CA PRO A 149 -2.74 7.66 10.08
C PRO A 149 -2.06 6.40 9.51
N TRP A 150 -0.79 6.22 9.86
CA TRP A 150 -0.08 4.97 9.58
C TRP A 150 -0.53 3.88 10.57
N THR A 151 -1.68 3.27 10.31
CA THR A 151 -2.33 2.32 11.22
C THR A 151 -1.87 0.88 11.03
N SER A 152 -2.15 0.05 12.03
CA SER A 152 -1.97 -1.40 11.99
C SER A 152 -2.69 -2.05 10.80
N PHE A 153 -3.81 -1.48 10.32
CA PHE A 153 -4.49 -1.97 9.12
C PHE A 153 -3.61 -1.85 7.86
N ARG A 154 -3.01 -0.67 7.60
CA ARG A 154 -2.14 -0.46 6.44
C ARG A 154 -0.90 -1.35 6.50
N GLN A 155 -0.27 -1.40 7.67
CA GLN A 155 0.87 -2.27 7.91
C GLN A 155 0.52 -3.74 7.63
N ARG A 156 -0.62 -4.24 8.12
CA ARG A 156 -1.09 -5.61 7.83
C ARG A 156 -1.35 -5.83 6.34
N ALA A 157 -1.97 -4.87 5.66
CA ALA A 157 -2.22 -4.95 4.22
C ALA A 157 -0.91 -5.08 3.41
N PHE A 158 0.10 -4.27 3.74
CA PHE A 158 1.41 -4.36 3.10
C PHE A 158 2.21 -5.59 3.55
N ALA A 159 2.09 -6.03 4.80
CA ALA A 159 2.77 -7.22 5.32
C ALA A 159 2.45 -8.49 4.52
N LYS A 160 1.23 -8.59 3.96
CA LYS A 160 0.82 -9.68 3.04
C LYS A 160 1.73 -9.81 1.81
N LEU A 161 2.51 -8.77 1.46
CA LEU A 161 3.42 -8.76 0.31
C LEU A 161 4.82 -9.28 0.62
N GLY A 162 5.12 -9.62 1.88
CA GLY A 162 6.42 -10.15 2.31
C GLY A 162 7.57 -9.19 1.99
N SER A 163 8.57 -9.69 1.25
CA SER A 163 9.78 -8.92 0.89
C SER A 163 9.51 -7.65 0.07
N ARG A 164 8.33 -7.53 -0.56
CA ARG A 164 7.92 -6.35 -1.33
C ARG A 164 7.19 -5.28 -0.51
N ALA A 165 6.87 -5.55 0.76
CA ALA A 165 6.10 -4.65 1.61
C ALA A 165 6.70 -3.24 1.64
N PHE A 166 8.00 -3.12 1.92
CA PHE A 166 8.63 -1.80 2.02
C PHE A 166 8.62 -1.03 0.69
N SER A 167 8.91 -1.70 -0.42
CA SER A 167 8.80 -1.06 -1.74
C SER A 167 7.39 -0.60 -2.06
N ALA A 168 6.37 -1.34 -1.64
CA ALA A 168 4.97 -0.97 -1.85
C ALA A 168 4.58 0.23 -0.98
N GLU A 169 4.97 0.24 0.30
CA GLU A 169 4.72 1.34 1.23
C GLU A 169 5.35 2.65 0.75
N TYR A 170 6.60 2.58 0.30
CA TYR A 170 7.31 3.74 -0.21
C TYR A 170 6.66 4.27 -1.51
N MET A 171 6.38 3.37 -2.45
CA MET A 171 5.74 3.75 -3.71
C MET A 171 4.29 4.19 -3.55
N TYR A 172 3.60 3.80 -2.47
CA TYR A 172 2.24 4.26 -2.17
C TYR A 172 2.21 5.77 -1.98
N LEU A 173 3.15 6.32 -1.21
CA LEU A 173 3.22 7.76 -0.96
C LEU A 173 3.57 8.55 -2.23
N ILE A 174 4.48 8.01 -3.05
CA ILE A 174 4.79 8.58 -4.36
C ILE A 174 3.56 8.56 -5.27
N ALA A 175 2.89 7.41 -5.40
CA ALA A 175 1.73 7.27 -6.28
C ALA A 175 0.58 8.20 -5.85
N LYS A 176 0.38 8.39 -4.55
CA LYS A 176 -0.60 9.32 -4.00
C LYS A 176 -0.28 10.78 -4.35
N CYS A 177 0.99 11.19 -4.20
CA CYS A 177 1.46 12.52 -4.59
C CYS A 177 1.30 12.77 -6.10
N GLU A 178 1.79 11.87 -6.93
CA GLU A 178 1.75 11.99 -8.40
C GLU A 178 0.32 11.99 -8.95
N ALA A 179 -0.58 11.18 -8.38
CA ALA A 179 -1.99 11.20 -8.73
C ALA A 179 -2.63 12.57 -8.42
N ALA A 180 -2.35 13.14 -7.24
CA ALA A 180 -2.87 14.45 -6.88
C ALA A 180 -2.28 15.57 -7.76
N LEU A 181 -1.00 15.48 -8.14
CA LEU A 181 -0.35 16.41 -9.07
C LEU A 181 -0.98 16.35 -10.46
N ALA A 182 -1.21 15.14 -10.99
CA ALA A 182 -1.84 14.93 -12.28
C ALA A 182 -3.27 15.50 -12.32
N TYR A 183 -4.04 15.27 -11.25
CA TYR A 183 -5.39 15.81 -11.12
C TYR A 183 -5.37 17.34 -11.00
N HIS A 184 -4.52 17.91 -10.16
CA HIS A 184 -4.51 19.36 -9.98
C HIS A 184 -4.01 20.12 -11.22
N LYS A 185 -2.91 19.67 -11.83
CA LYS A 185 -2.31 20.37 -12.98
C LYS A 185 -3.12 20.21 -14.27
N ASN A 186 -3.73 19.04 -14.49
CA ASN A 186 -4.28 18.67 -15.79
C ASN A 186 -5.69 18.06 -15.74
N LYS A 187 -6.31 17.96 -14.56
CA LYS A 187 -7.61 17.27 -14.35
C LYS A 187 -7.60 15.83 -14.87
N ARG A 188 -6.46 15.15 -14.76
CA ARG A 188 -6.31 13.74 -15.17
C ARG A 188 -6.45 12.81 -13.98
N GLU A 189 -7.18 11.73 -14.17
CA GLU A 189 -7.33 10.65 -13.19
C GLU A 189 -6.12 9.69 -13.14
N TYR A 190 -5.19 9.86 -14.08
CA TYR A 190 -3.97 9.07 -14.16
C TYR A 190 -2.74 9.95 -14.19
N TRP A 191 -1.66 9.43 -13.61
CA TRP A 191 -0.33 9.97 -13.79
C TRP A 191 0.47 9.04 -14.71
N PHE A 192 1.48 9.60 -15.39
CA PHE A 192 2.37 8.84 -16.25
C PHE A 192 3.79 9.30 -15.95
N TYR A 193 4.67 8.36 -15.63
CA TYR A 193 6.06 8.63 -15.33
C TYR A 193 6.88 7.43 -15.80
N PRO A 194 7.87 7.62 -16.69
CA PRO A 194 8.82 6.56 -17.00
C PRO A 194 9.49 6.05 -15.72
N LEU A 195 9.79 4.75 -15.65
CA LEU A 195 10.38 4.15 -14.46
C LEU A 195 11.74 4.79 -14.14
N GLU A 196 12.50 5.13 -15.19
CA GLU A 196 13.78 5.82 -15.13
C GLU A 196 13.65 7.19 -14.47
N LYS A 197 12.54 7.88 -14.76
CA LYS A 197 12.21 9.18 -14.19
C LYS A 197 11.86 9.03 -12.69
N ILE A 198 11.07 8.02 -12.33
CA ILE A 198 10.76 7.70 -10.92
C ILE A 198 12.06 7.43 -10.15
N SER A 199 12.92 6.59 -10.72
CA SER A 199 14.17 6.21 -10.08
C SER A 199 15.11 7.38 -9.85
N ARG A 200 15.22 8.28 -10.83
CA ARG A 200 16.07 9.47 -10.74
C ARG A 200 15.52 10.46 -9.70
N ASP A 201 14.24 10.80 -9.79
CA ASP A 201 13.68 11.91 -9.02
C ASP A 201 13.39 11.53 -7.55
N TYR A 202 13.18 10.24 -7.26
CA TYR A 202 12.99 9.72 -5.90
C TYR A 202 14.20 8.91 -5.39
N HIS A 203 15.30 8.88 -6.14
CA HIS A 203 16.56 8.23 -5.75
C HIS A 203 16.39 6.75 -5.30
N VAL A 204 15.49 6.02 -5.95
CA VAL A 204 15.24 4.58 -5.72
C VAL A 204 15.63 3.75 -6.94
N SER A 205 16.13 2.54 -6.73
CA SER A 205 16.49 1.68 -7.86
C SER A 205 15.27 1.33 -8.73
N PRO A 206 15.43 1.13 -10.05
CA PRO A 206 14.32 0.74 -10.93
C PRO A 206 13.65 -0.55 -10.47
N GLN A 207 14.42 -1.49 -9.91
CA GLN A 207 13.89 -2.74 -9.35
C GLN A 207 13.00 -2.48 -8.13
N PHE A 208 13.40 -1.58 -7.23
CA PHE A 208 12.62 -1.22 -6.05
C PHE A 208 11.30 -0.54 -6.43
N ALA A 209 11.36 0.48 -7.32
CA ALA A 209 10.18 1.17 -7.80
C ALA A 209 9.22 0.22 -8.56
N CYS A 210 9.76 -0.63 -9.43
CA CYS A 210 8.97 -1.63 -10.17
C CYS A 210 8.30 -2.65 -9.24
N ALA A 211 9.03 -3.16 -8.24
CA ALA A 211 8.49 -4.09 -7.25
C ALA A 211 7.35 -3.44 -6.44
N GLY A 212 7.54 -2.20 -6.01
CA GLY A 212 6.53 -1.42 -5.29
C GLY A 212 5.27 -1.18 -6.11
N LEU A 213 5.41 -0.63 -7.32
CA LEU A 213 4.26 -0.34 -8.21
C LEU A 213 3.48 -1.62 -8.56
N ARG A 214 4.16 -2.73 -8.84
CA ARG A 214 3.49 -4.03 -9.07
C ARG A 214 2.76 -4.53 -7.83
N ALA A 215 3.35 -4.37 -6.66
CA ALA A 215 2.72 -4.76 -5.41
C ALA A 215 1.46 -3.92 -5.12
N LEU A 216 1.47 -2.62 -5.44
CA LEU A 216 0.26 -1.78 -5.36
C LEU A 216 -0.86 -2.26 -6.31
N VAL A 217 -0.50 -2.69 -7.51
CA VAL A 217 -1.46 -3.31 -8.45
C VAL A 217 -2.01 -4.63 -7.88
N GLN A 218 -1.17 -5.46 -7.27
CA GLN A 218 -1.59 -6.70 -6.64
C GLN A 218 -2.57 -6.46 -5.47
N LEU A 219 -2.35 -5.39 -4.69
CA LEU A 219 -3.26 -4.96 -3.63
C LEU A 219 -4.54 -4.28 -4.15
N GLY A 220 -4.60 -3.94 -5.44
CA GLY A 220 -5.74 -3.20 -6.03
C GLY A 220 -5.78 -1.73 -5.61
N ILE A 221 -4.72 -1.22 -4.98
CA ILE A 221 -4.57 0.21 -4.62
C ILE A 221 -4.34 1.05 -5.89
N MET A 222 -3.84 0.41 -6.94
CA MET A 222 -3.56 1.06 -8.22
C MET A 222 -3.93 0.10 -9.36
N SER A 223 -4.20 0.66 -10.54
CA SER A 223 -4.22 -0.10 -11.80
C SER A 223 -3.32 0.55 -12.83
N VAL A 224 -2.85 -0.23 -13.80
CA VAL A 224 -1.89 0.26 -14.79
C VAL A 224 -2.36 -0.08 -16.20
N ASN A 225 -2.35 0.93 -17.06
CA ASN A 225 -2.44 0.76 -18.50
C ASN A 225 -1.03 0.87 -19.06
N TYR A 226 -0.42 -0.26 -19.41
CA TYR A 226 0.92 -0.29 -19.99
C TYR A 226 0.92 0.37 -21.38
N GLY A 227 1.92 1.21 -21.63
CA GLY A 227 2.17 1.75 -22.97
C GLY A 227 2.48 0.63 -23.97
N GLN A 228 2.12 0.83 -25.24
CA GLN A 228 2.26 -0.20 -26.27
C GLN A 228 3.72 -0.28 -26.74
N TYR A 229 4.28 -1.50 -26.75
CA TYR A 229 5.59 -1.77 -27.37
C TYR A 229 5.38 -2.02 -28.87
N GLY A 230 6.12 -1.31 -29.73
CA GLY A 230 6.10 -1.54 -31.18
C GLY A 230 4.99 -0.83 -31.98
N ILE A 231 4.10 -0.09 -31.33
CA ILE A 231 3.22 0.87 -32.03
C ILE A 231 3.94 2.20 -31.98
N THR A 232 4.45 2.66 -33.12
CA THR A 232 4.93 4.04 -33.31
C THR A 232 3.69 4.91 -33.28
N PRO A 233 3.42 5.66 -32.19
CA PRO A 233 2.37 6.65 -32.25
C PRO A 233 2.96 7.78 -33.09
N ASN A 234 2.29 8.12 -34.19
CA ASN A 234 2.41 9.46 -34.72
C ASN A 234 2.01 10.37 -33.55
N GLU A 235 3.00 11.10 -33.02
CA GLU A 235 2.89 12.13 -31.98
C GLU A 235 2.96 11.70 -30.49
N ASN A 236 3.96 12.29 -29.83
CA ASN A 236 4.13 12.58 -28.41
C ASN A 236 4.42 11.42 -27.42
N GLU A 237 5.24 11.74 -26.42
CA GLU A 237 5.78 10.90 -25.33
C GLU A 237 4.74 10.03 -24.56
N PHE A 238 3.45 10.23 -24.82
CA PHE A 238 2.30 9.60 -24.17
C PHE A 238 1.94 8.19 -24.63
N GLY A 239 2.44 7.73 -25.79
CA GLY A 239 2.12 6.39 -26.30
C GLY A 239 2.93 5.25 -25.67
N ARG A 240 4.14 5.56 -25.18
CA ARG A 240 5.08 4.59 -24.59
C ARG A 240 5.01 4.50 -23.07
N ALA A 241 4.59 5.57 -22.40
CA ALA A 241 4.57 5.62 -20.93
C ALA A 241 3.39 4.80 -20.35
N ASN A 242 3.65 4.14 -19.23
CA ASN A 242 2.59 3.51 -18.45
C ASN A 242 1.71 4.59 -17.83
N ARG A 243 0.39 4.38 -17.84
CA ARG A 243 -0.58 5.22 -17.15
C ARG A 243 -1.00 4.52 -15.88
N TYR A 244 -0.81 5.20 -14.76
CA TYR A 244 -1.05 4.70 -13.41
C TYR A 244 -2.30 5.40 -12.85
N TYR A 245 -3.30 4.61 -12.46
CA TYR A 245 -4.54 5.07 -11.86
C TYR A 245 -4.52 4.69 -10.40
N PHE A 246 -4.46 5.68 -9.52
CA PHE A 246 -4.40 5.48 -8.07
C PHE A 246 -5.80 5.49 -7.47
N HIS A 247 -6.17 4.42 -6.78
CA HIS A 247 -7.50 4.21 -6.20
C HIS A 247 -7.51 4.32 -4.67
N GLY A 248 -6.34 4.27 -4.04
CA GLY A 248 -6.19 4.32 -2.59
C GLY A 248 -6.65 3.04 -1.86
N PHE A 249 -6.71 3.09 -0.53
CA PHE A 249 -7.08 1.94 0.30
C PHE A 249 -8.58 1.65 0.33
N ALA A 250 -9.43 2.66 0.12
CA ALA A 250 -10.88 2.47 0.07
C ALA A 250 -11.29 1.48 -1.03
N ALA A 251 -10.61 1.53 -2.18
CA ALA A 251 -10.81 0.59 -3.28
C ALA A 251 -10.40 -0.84 -2.90
N THR A 252 -9.36 -1.02 -2.07
CA THR A 252 -8.97 -2.35 -1.56
C THR A 252 -10.05 -2.96 -0.68
N VAL A 253 -10.68 -2.17 0.21
CA VAL A 253 -11.78 -2.64 1.07
C VAL A 253 -12.99 -3.04 0.23
N ARG A 254 -13.40 -2.19 -0.72
CA ARG A 254 -14.48 -2.51 -1.65
C ARG A 254 -14.20 -3.80 -2.42
N ARG A 255 -12.99 -3.93 -2.95
CA ARG A 255 -12.53 -5.13 -3.65
C ARG A 255 -12.60 -6.37 -2.77
N GLU A 256 -12.18 -6.29 -1.51
CA GLU A 256 -12.23 -7.44 -0.58
C GLU A 256 -13.67 -7.91 -0.34
N ARG A 257 -14.62 -6.97 -0.21
CA ARG A 257 -16.06 -7.30 -0.13
C ARG A 257 -16.54 -8.01 -1.41
N GLU A 258 -16.22 -7.47 -2.58
CA GLU A 258 -16.59 -8.07 -3.87
C GLU A 258 -15.94 -9.45 -4.08
N LEU A 259 -14.69 -9.65 -3.64
CA LEU A 259 -14.03 -10.96 -3.67
C LEU A 259 -14.66 -11.98 -2.70
N ASN A 260 -15.16 -11.54 -1.54
CA ASN A 260 -15.89 -12.40 -0.62
C ASN A 260 -17.24 -12.84 -1.19
N GLN A 261 -17.92 -11.97 -1.94
CA GLN A 261 -19.11 -12.34 -2.69
C GLN A 261 -18.80 -13.36 -3.80
N LEU A 262 -17.73 -13.16 -4.56
CA LEU A 262 -17.28 -14.14 -5.56
C LEU A 262 -16.93 -15.49 -4.93
N ARG A 263 -16.39 -15.52 -3.71
CA ARG A 263 -16.10 -16.76 -2.97
C ARG A 263 -17.37 -17.56 -2.65
N GLN A 264 -18.52 -16.92 -2.52
CA GLN A 264 -19.81 -17.60 -2.35
C GLN A 264 -20.33 -18.18 -3.68
N GLN A 265 -20.03 -17.53 -4.80
CA GLN A 265 -20.45 -17.95 -6.14
C GLN A 265 -19.57 -19.07 -6.71
N PHE A 266 -18.26 -19.01 -6.45
CA PHE A 266 -17.24 -19.95 -6.96
C PHE A 266 -16.40 -20.53 -5.81
N PRO A 267 -17.00 -21.31 -4.89
CA PRO A 267 -16.31 -21.78 -3.69
C PRO A 267 -15.07 -22.63 -3.99
N ASP A 268 -15.11 -23.40 -5.08
CA ASP A 268 -14.04 -24.34 -5.44
C ASP A 268 -12.94 -23.67 -6.28
N GLU A 269 -13.30 -22.73 -7.15
CA GLU A 269 -12.37 -22.11 -8.11
C GLU A 269 -11.66 -20.88 -7.56
N ILE A 270 -12.30 -20.11 -6.67
CA ILE A 270 -11.83 -18.77 -6.27
C ILE A 270 -10.40 -18.76 -5.72
N ASN A 271 -10.03 -19.78 -4.94
CA ASN A 271 -8.69 -19.88 -4.36
C ASN A 271 -7.63 -20.11 -5.45
N GLN A 272 -7.95 -20.89 -6.48
CA GLN A 272 -7.06 -21.11 -7.61
C GLN A 272 -7.01 -19.88 -8.51
N ALA A 273 -8.15 -19.23 -8.77
CA ALA A 273 -8.23 -17.98 -9.52
C ALA A 273 -7.36 -16.89 -8.90
N LEU A 274 -7.39 -16.73 -7.57
CA LEU A 274 -6.53 -15.79 -6.84
C LEU A 274 -5.03 -16.09 -6.97
N LYS A 275 -4.63 -17.36 -7.12
CA LYS A 275 -3.23 -17.76 -7.36
C LYS A 275 -2.79 -17.48 -8.80
N LEU A 276 -3.71 -17.59 -9.76
CA LEU A 276 -3.46 -17.36 -11.17
C LEU A 276 -3.51 -15.88 -11.56
N ALA A 277 -4.35 -15.09 -10.90
CA ALA A 277 -4.55 -13.67 -11.14
C ALA A 277 -3.25 -12.84 -11.26
N PRO A 278 -2.22 -13.00 -10.40
CA PRO A 278 -0.96 -12.24 -10.54
C PRO A 278 -0.22 -12.44 -11.87
N VAL A 279 -0.56 -13.47 -12.65
CA VAL A 279 0.00 -13.68 -13.99
C VAL A 279 -0.50 -12.62 -14.97
N LEU A 280 -1.73 -12.13 -14.81
CA LEU A 280 -2.33 -11.17 -15.74
C LEU A 280 -1.99 -9.71 -15.37
N ILE A 281 -1.99 -8.85 -16.39
CA ILE A 281 -2.00 -7.40 -16.24
C ILE A 281 -3.29 -7.00 -15.51
N ASN A 282 -3.15 -6.26 -14.41
CA ASN A 282 -4.27 -5.92 -13.52
C ASN A 282 -5.07 -7.15 -13.07
N GLY A 283 -4.46 -8.35 -13.00
CA GLY A 283 -5.20 -9.57 -12.71
C GLY A 283 -5.86 -9.61 -11.33
N ALA A 284 -5.38 -8.77 -10.42
CA ALA A 284 -5.99 -8.54 -9.11
C ALA A 284 -7.45 -8.03 -9.17
N THR A 285 -7.89 -7.37 -10.25
CA THR A 285 -9.26 -6.84 -10.33
C THR A 285 -10.31 -7.94 -10.19
N VAL A 286 -11.44 -7.63 -9.54
CA VAL A 286 -12.59 -8.54 -9.36
C VAL A 286 -13.06 -9.14 -10.68
N LYS A 287 -13.16 -8.32 -11.73
CA LYS A 287 -13.51 -8.78 -13.08
C LYS A 287 -12.58 -9.88 -13.61
N ASN A 288 -11.27 -9.70 -13.48
CA ASN A 288 -10.30 -10.71 -13.93
C ASN A 288 -10.33 -11.96 -13.05
N VAL A 289 -10.51 -11.83 -11.74
CA VAL A 289 -10.63 -12.99 -10.85
C VAL A 289 -11.88 -13.80 -11.19
N SER A 290 -13.04 -13.14 -11.34
CA SER A 290 -14.29 -13.76 -11.76
C SER A 290 -14.12 -14.49 -13.10
N GLY A 291 -13.54 -13.83 -14.10
CA GLY A 291 -13.32 -14.46 -15.40
C GLY A 291 -12.35 -15.64 -15.36
N ILE A 292 -11.38 -15.66 -14.43
CA ILE A 292 -10.56 -16.87 -14.20
C ILE A 292 -11.39 -17.97 -13.56
N CYS A 293 -12.29 -17.67 -12.61
CA CYS A 293 -13.23 -18.66 -12.07
C CYS A 293 -14.07 -19.27 -13.21
N ASP A 294 -14.65 -18.44 -14.08
CA ASP A 294 -15.44 -18.89 -15.23
C ASP A 294 -14.64 -19.84 -16.13
N LEU A 295 -13.37 -19.50 -16.42
CA LEU A 295 -12.47 -20.36 -17.18
C LEU A 295 -12.18 -21.68 -16.47
N LEU A 296 -11.99 -21.67 -15.14
CA LEU A 296 -11.74 -22.87 -14.35
C LEU A 296 -12.95 -23.79 -14.35
N THR A 297 -14.16 -23.24 -14.21
CA THR A 297 -15.42 -23.99 -14.27
C THR A 297 -15.64 -24.57 -15.68
N GLN A 298 -15.33 -23.82 -16.74
CA GLN A 298 -15.59 -24.25 -18.12
C GLN A 298 -14.57 -25.26 -18.66
N TYR A 299 -13.27 -25.06 -18.42
CA TYR A 299 -12.19 -25.83 -19.07
C TYR A 299 -11.41 -26.73 -18.10
N GLY A 300 -11.70 -26.64 -16.80
CA GLY A 300 -11.03 -27.40 -15.75
C GLY A 300 -9.66 -26.83 -15.35
N ALA A 301 -9.27 -27.09 -14.10
CA ALA A 301 -8.06 -26.51 -13.50
C ALA A 301 -6.76 -26.81 -14.27
N ARG A 302 -6.62 -28.01 -14.84
CA ARG A 302 -5.40 -28.45 -15.53
C ARG A 302 -5.14 -27.63 -16.80
N SER A 303 -6.16 -27.46 -17.64
CA SER A 303 -6.07 -26.74 -18.91
C SER A 303 -5.77 -25.25 -18.67
N VAL A 304 -6.51 -24.64 -17.74
CA VAL A 304 -6.29 -23.23 -17.36
C VAL A 304 -4.88 -23.02 -16.79
N GLN A 305 -4.41 -23.92 -15.92
CA GLN A 305 -3.07 -23.84 -15.36
C GLN A 305 -1.99 -23.87 -16.45
N GLN A 306 -2.09 -24.76 -17.43
CA GLN A 306 -1.16 -24.85 -18.56
C GLN A 306 -1.09 -23.55 -19.36
N VAL A 307 -2.24 -22.95 -19.67
CA VAL A 307 -2.29 -21.67 -20.38
C VAL A 307 -1.62 -20.59 -19.53
N PHE A 308 -1.96 -20.47 -18.25
CA PHE A 308 -1.36 -19.45 -17.38
C PHE A 308 0.15 -19.66 -17.18
N ASP A 309 0.65 -20.88 -17.18
CA ASP A 309 2.09 -21.17 -17.14
C ASP A 309 2.79 -20.69 -18.42
N SER A 310 2.16 -20.85 -19.59
CA SER A 310 2.67 -20.27 -20.84
C SER A 310 2.67 -18.73 -20.84
N LEU A 311 1.75 -18.09 -20.11
CA LEU A 311 1.72 -16.63 -19.99
C LEU A 311 2.78 -16.10 -19.00
N LYS A 312 3.17 -16.90 -18.00
CA LYS A 312 4.19 -16.51 -17.00
C LYS A 312 5.55 -16.22 -17.64
N VAL A 313 5.93 -16.97 -18.68
CA VAL A 313 7.21 -16.79 -19.37
C VAL A 313 7.26 -15.53 -20.23
N LEU A 314 6.10 -14.92 -20.53
CA LEU A 314 6.04 -13.68 -21.29
C LEU A 314 6.47 -12.49 -20.44
N PRO A 315 7.08 -11.44 -21.04
CA PRO A 315 7.38 -10.20 -20.35
C PRO A 315 6.16 -9.64 -19.64
N VAL A 316 6.32 -9.08 -18.44
CA VAL A 316 5.19 -8.58 -17.63
C VAL A 316 4.36 -7.51 -18.34
N ARG A 317 4.97 -6.74 -19.25
CA ARG A 317 4.29 -5.70 -20.06
C ARG A 317 3.58 -6.26 -21.30
N SER A 318 3.64 -7.57 -21.53
CA SER A 318 3.05 -8.20 -22.72
C SER A 318 1.52 -8.12 -22.67
N LEU A 319 0.91 -7.59 -23.73
CA LEU A 319 -0.54 -7.52 -23.87
C LEU A 319 -1.21 -8.91 -23.92
N LYS A 320 -0.42 -9.95 -24.21
CA LYS A 320 -0.85 -11.35 -24.15
C LYS A 320 -1.13 -11.82 -22.72
N ARG A 321 -0.67 -11.09 -21.71
CA ARG A 321 -1.00 -11.36 -20.29
C ARG A 321 -2.33 -10.73 -19.89
N ARG A 322 -3.33 -10.68 -20.78
CA ARG A 322 -4.69 -10.20 -20.51
C ARG A 322 -5.66 -11.38 -20.54
N LEU A 323 -6.72 -11.32 -19.72
CA LEU A 323 -7.71 -12.40 -19.64
C LEU A 323 -8.28 -12.80 -21.02
N PRO A 324 -8.67 -11.88 -21.92
CA PRO A 324 -9.21 -12.27 -23.22
C PRO A 324 -8.24 -13.08 -24.09
N TYR A 325 -6.93 -12.90 -23.92
CA TYR A 325 -5.94 -13.71 -24.64
C TYR A 325 -5.84 -15.13 -24.07
N ALA A 326 -5.94 -15.27 -22.74
CA ALA A 326 -6.02 -16.58 -22.11
C ALA A 326 -7.30 -17.33 -22.53
N GLU A 327 -8.44 -16.63 -22.57
CA GLU A 327 -9.71 -17.15 -23.09
C GLU A 327 -9.57 -17.64 -24.54
N ALA A 328 -8.91 -16.86 -25.40
CA ALA A 328 -8.72 -17.23 -26.80
C ALA A 328 -7.85 -18.49 -26.97
N ILE A 329 -6.81 -18.68 -26.15
CA ILE A 329 -5.99 -19.90 -26.18
C ILE A 329 -6.80 -21.13 -25.74
N LEU A 330 -7.69 -20.98 -24.76
CA LEU A 330 -8.51 -22.11 -24.27
C LEU A 330 -9.62 -22.53 -25.25
N ARG A 331 -10.07 -21.60 -26.12
CA ARG A 331 -11.12 -21.85 -27.11
C ARG A 331 -10.60 -22.44 -28.43
N GLY A 332 -9.33 -22.19 -28.76
CA GLY A 332 -8.69 -22.63 -30.01
C GLY A 332 -8.09 -24.03 -29.88
#